data_AF-A0A9P8VPZ0-F1
#
_entry.id   AF-A0A9P8VPZ0-F1
#
_cell.length_a   1.000
_cell.length_b   1.000
_cell.length_c   1.000
_cell.angle_alpha   90.00
_cell.angle_beta   90.00
_cell.angle_gamma   90.00
#
_symmetry.space_group_name_H-M   'P 1'
#
loop_
_entity.id
_entity.type
_entity.pdbx_description
1 polymer ?
#
loop_
_entity_poly.entity_id
_entity_poly.type
_entity_poly.pdbx_seq_one_letter_code
_entity_poly.pdbx_strand_id
1 'polypeptide(L)'
;MRPPCVSTRPAKKKLQVVPNCALGKVLLPKHQGFPTSVGLLKTIWDSHVTPELISMFTARTLTQAIRQAQNDSTIEWFTDVVDIARIHVASLLFPEVQGERLISYEGCFNINDLLHIFREVQPNRTFPDDVLNFMLSTQVDAPCRDRPSHLFPIIVRILNKS
;
A
#
# COMPACT_ATOMS: atom_id res chain seq x y z
N MET A 1 53.06 -14.17 15.83
CA MET A 1 51.84 -14.37 15.03
C MET A 1 50.63 -14.24 15.94
N ARG A 2 49.66 -13.36 15.64
CA ARG A 2 48.39 -13.34 16.40
C ARG A 2 47.49 -14.48 15.90
N PRO A 3 46.78 -15.19 16.79
CA PRO A 3 45.82 -16.19 16.36
C PRO A 3 44.67 -15.53 15.57
N PRO A 4 44.08 -16.24 14.59
CA PRO A 4 42.95 -15.71 13.84
C PRO A 4 41.78 -15.45 14.79
N CYS A 5 41.28 -14.22 14.78
CA CYS A 5 40.11 -13.83 15.56
C CYS A 5 38.88 -14.49 14.93
N VAL A 6 38.51 -15.68 15.42
CA VAL A 6 37.26 -16.34 15.04
C VAL A 6 36.12 -15.53 15.65
N SER A 7 35.39 -14.80 14.82
CA SER A 7 34.20 -14.08 15.25
C SER A 7 33.20 -15.06 15.86
N THR A 8 33.03 -15.01 17.18
CA THR A 8 32.07 -15.82 17.95
C THR A 8 30.62 -15.33 17.81
N ARG A 9 30.35 -14.31 16.98
CA ARG A 9 28.98 -13.85 16.77
C ARG A 9 28.20 -14.95 16.03
N PRO A 10 27.12 -15.50 16.62
CA PRO A 10 26.24 -16.38 15.88
C PRO A 10 25.72 -15.59 14.67
N ALA A 11 25.87 -16.16 13.47
CA ALA A 11 25.31 -15.59 12.26
C ALA A 11 23.79 -15.67 12.36
N LYS A 12 23.17 -14.70 13.01
CA LYS A 12 21.72 -14.52 12.97
C LYS A 12 21.39 -14.17 11.53
N LYS A 13 20.76 -15.10 10.80
CA LYS A 13 20.22 -14.83 9.47
C LYS A 13 19.29 -13.63 9.59
N LYS A 14 19.50 -12.62 8.75
CA LYS A 14 18.70 -11.40 8.79
C LYS A 14 17.35 -11.70 8.16
N LEU A 15 16.30 -11.29 8.85
CA LEU A 15 14.93 -11.33 8.35
C LEU A 15 14.58 -9.96 7.78
N GLN A 16 14.05 -9.92 6.57
CA GLN A 16 13.55 -8.69 5.96
C GLN A 16 12.16 -8.90 5.34
N VAL A 17 11.14 -8.31 5.96
CA VAL A 17 9.80 -8.19 5.38
C VAL A 17 9.69 -6.80 4.74
N VAL A 18 9.25 -6.75 3.48
CA VAL A 18 9.12 -5.52 2.70
C VAL A 18 7.66 -5.38 2.27
N PRO A 19 6.83 -4.74 3.10
CA PRO A 19 5.45 -4.50 2.74
C PRO A 19 5.34 -3.39 1.70
N ASN A 20 4.47 -3.60 0.71
CA ASN A 20 3.87 -2.51 -0.05
C ASN A 20 2.82 -1.78 0.81
N CYS A 21 2.01 -0.88 0.21
CA CYS A 21 1.10 0.01 0.94
C CYS A 21 0.31 -0.76 2.02
N ALA A 22 0.67 -0.54 3.28
CA ALA A 22 0.14 -1.33 4.40
C ALA A 22 -1.23 -0.78 4.79
N LEU A 23 -2.28 -1.51 4.43
CA LEU A 23 -3.66 -1.07 4.62
C LEU A 23 -4.35 -1.92 5.67
N GLY A 24 -5.01 -1.27 6.61
CA GLY A 24 -5.87 -1.95 7.56
C GLY A 24 -6.11 -1.15 8.82
N LYS A 25 -6.89 -1.74 9.72
CA LYS A 25 -7.38 -1.08 10.91
C LYS A 25 -6.22 -0.57 11.79
N VAL A 26 -6.28 0.71 12.14
CA VAL A 26 -5.44 1.29 13.19
C VAL A 26 -5.94 0.80 14.55
N LEU A 27 -5.10 0.08 15.29
CA LEU A 27 -5.52 -0.56 16.55
C LEU A 27 -5.61 0.44 17.70
N LEU A 28 -4.69 1.40 17.75
CA LEU A 28 -4.61 2.41 18.80
C LEU A 28 -4.46 3.83 18.21
N PRO A 29 -5.51 4.42 17.60
CA PRO A 29 -5.40 5.72 16.93
C PRO A 29 -4.80 6.83 17.80
N LYS A 30 -5.08 6.81 19.12
CA LYS A 30 -4.52 7.79 20.08
C LYS A 30 -3.00 7.74 20.24
N HIS A 31 -2.38 6.58 20.03
CA HIS A 31 -0.94 6.37 20.21
C HIS A 31 -0.19 6.15 18.90
N GLN A 32 -0.86 5.55 17.91
CA GLN A 32 -0.30 5.23 16.61
C GLN A 32 -0.50 6.38 15.60
N GLY A 33 -1.51 7.23 15.81
CA GLY A 33 -2.00 8.16 14.80
C GLY A 33 -2.50 7.41 13.56
N PHE A 34 -2.50 8.10 12.42
CA PHE A 34 -2.77 7.49 11.11
C PHE A 34 -1.47 7.50 10.29
N PRO A 35 -0.69 6.39 10.30
CA PRO A 35 0.60 6.35 9.63
C PRO A 35 0.44 6.39 8.11
N THR A 36 1.39 7.06 7.44
CA THR A 36 1.57 7.20 5.98
C THR A 36 0.42 6.72 5.09
N SER A 37 0.33 5.42 4.79
CA SER A 37 -0.66 4.82 3.89
C SER A 37 -2.11 4.97 4.38
N VAL A 38 -2.36 4.75 5.67
CA VAL A 38 -3.70 4.90 6.26
C VAL A 38 -4.00 6.38 6.54
N GLY A 39 -2.99 7.19 6.85
CA GLY A 39 -3.10 8.65 6.93
C GLY A 39 -3.56 9.26 5.61
N LEU A 40 -2.98 8.80 4.50
CA LEU A 40 -3.40 9.20 3.16
C LEU A 40 -4.86 8.86 2.89
N LEU A 41 -5.29 7.63 3.18
CA LEU A 41 -6.69 7.25 3.07
C LEU A 41 -7.60 8.12 3.92
N LYS A 42 -7.20 8.44 5.15
CA LYS A 42 -7.96 9.31 6.05
C LYS A 42 -8.09 10.73 5.49
N THR A 43 -7.03 11.28 4.90
CA THR A 43 -7.06 12.61 4.25
C THR A 43 -8.03 12.65 3.07
N ILE A 44 -8.03 11.62 2.21
CA ILE A 44 -8.96 11.53 1.08
C ILE A 44 -10.39 11.34 1.60
N TRP A 45 -10.56 10.46 2.59
CA TRP A 45 -11.84 10.23 3.24
C TRP A 45 -12.41 11.51 3.85
N ASP A 46 -11.60 12.33 4.50
CA ASP A 46 -11.99 13.60 5.10
C ASP A 46 -12.22 14.72 4.05
N SER A 47 -12.17 14.38 2.77
CA SER A 47 -12.38 15.31 1.64
C SER A 47 -11.34 16.44 1.56
N HIS A 48 -10.15 16.25 2.17
CA HIS A 48 -9.01 17.14 2.01
C HIS A 48 -8.17 16.77 0.78
N VAL A 49 -8.84 16.44 -0.33
CA VAL A 49 -8.15 16.14 -1.59
C VAL A 49 -7.66 17.45 -2.20
N THR A 50 -6.42 17.81 -1.88
CA THR A 50 -5.77 18.97 -2.49
C THR A 50 -5.10 18.57 -3.81
N PRO A 51 -4.88 19.51 -4.74
CA PRO A 51 -4.09 19.26 -5.95
C PRO A 51 -2.71 18.67 -5.66
N GLU A 52 -2.11 18.98 -4.51
CA GLU A 52 -0.84 18.41 -4.04
C GLU A 52 -0.98 16.94 -3.63
N LEU A 53 -2.11 16.55 -3.04
CA LEU A 53 -2.40 15.15 -2.69
C LEU A 53 -2.61 14.30 -3.94
N ILE A 54 -3.35 14.84 -4.92
CA ILE A 54 -3.48 14.24 -6.26
C ILE A 54 -2.10 14.14 -6.90
N SER A 55 -1.29 15.19 -6.76
CA SER A 55 0.08 15.20 -7.27
C SER A 55 0.93 14.12 -6.62
N MET A 56 0.77 13.82 -5.33
CA MET A 56 1.51 12.76 -4.64
C MET A 56 1.19 11.37 -5.17
N PHE A 57 -0.07 11.10 -5.52
CA PHE A 57 -0.41 9.90 -6.28
C PHE A 57 0.32 9.94 -7.63
N THR A 58 0.16 11.01 -8.41
CA THR A 58 0.77 11.11 -9.75
C THR A 58 2.32 11.15 -9.80
N ALA A 59 2.99 11.52 -8.70
CA ALA A 59 4.43 11.80 -8.66
C ALA A 59 5.27 10.64 -8.13
N ARG A 60 4.68 9.53 -7.68
CA ARG A 60 5.47 8.34 -7.28
C ARG A 60 6.08 7.57 -8.46
N THR A 61 5.67 7.89 -9.68
CA THR A 61 6.28 7.47 -10.95
C THR A 61 7.41 8.41 -11.42
N LEU A 62 8.14 9.05 -10.51
CA LEU A 62 9.37 9.79 -10.87
C LEU A 62 10.56 8.85 -11.12
N THR A 63 10.38 7.84 -11.96
CA THR A 63 11.47 7.43 -12.86
C THR A 63 11.40 8.40 -14.04
N GLN A 64 12.38 9.30 -14.12
CA GLN A 64 12.49 10.42 -15.05
C GLN A 64 12.36 10.08 -16.56
N ALA A 65 12.18 8.81 -16.92
CA ALA A 65 11.99 8.33 -18.28
C ALA A 65 10.54 8.41 -18.80
N ILE A 66 9.51 8.50 -17.94
CA ILE A 66 8.10 8.51 -18.38
C ILE A 66 7.51 9.94 -18.33
N ARG A 67 8.29 10.96 -18.69
CA ARG A 67 7.79 12.34 -18.77
C ARG A 67 6.99 12.65 -20.04
N GLN A 68 6.74 11.66 -20.91
CA GLN A 68 6.00 11.86 -22.16
C GLN A 68 4.75 10.97 -22.34
N ALA A 69 4.46 10.03 -21.43
CA ALA A 69 3.19 9.32 -21.44
C ALA A 69 2.24 10.01 -20.45
N GLN A 70 1.36 10.85 -20.98
CA GLN A 70 0.43 11.68 -20.22
C GLN A 70 -0.60 10.85 -19.45
N ASN A 71 -0.78 11.19 -18.17
CA ASN A 71 -1.94 10.96 -17.31
C ASN A 71 -2.39 9.51 -17.05
N ASP A 72 -1.44 8.60 -16.82
CA ASP A 72 -1.72 7.33 -16.13
C ASP A 72 -2.08 7.63 -14.67
N SER A 73 -3.34 7.38 -14.27
CA SER A 73 -3.76 7.40 -12.88
C SER A 73 -2.92 6.39 -12.11
N THR A 74 -1.99 6.88 -11.30
CA THR A 74 -0.95 6.07 -10.65
C THR A 74 -1.51 4.93 -9.82
N ILE A 75 -1.19 3.73 -10.26
CA ILE A 75 -1.46 2.47 -9.60
C ILE A 75 -0.55 2.34 -8.37
N GLU A 76 -1.12 2.00 -7.22
CA GLU A 76 -0.41 1.65 -5.99
C GLU A 76 -0.69 0.19 -5.62
N TRP A 77 0.33 -0.53 -5.13
CA TRP A 77 0.18 -1.89 -4.61
C TRP A 77 -0.08 -1.86 -3.12
N PHE A 78 -0.97 -2.72 -2.62
CA PHE A 78 -1.31 -2.80 -1.19
C PHE A 78 -1.19 -4.20 -0.63
N THR A 79 -1.15 -4.27 0.71
CA THR A 79 -1.22 -5.51 1.49
C THR A 79 -2.00 -5.25 2.78
N ASP A 80 -2.89 -6.16 3.18
CA ASP A 80 -3.52 -6.13 4.50
C ASP A 80 -2.47 -6.18 5.63
N VAL A 81 -2.58 -5.30 6.63
CA VAL A 81 -1.77 -5.35 7.87
C VAL A 81 -1.85 -6.71 8.58
N VAL A 82 -2.98 -7.42 8.45
CA VAL A 82 -3.13 -8.78 9.00
C VAL A 82 -2.21 -9.76 8.28
N ASP A 83 -2.09 -9.67 6.95
CA ASP A 83 -1.20 -10.52 6.17
C ASP A 83 0.26 -10.15 6.36
N ILE A 84 0.55 -8.85 6.49
CA ILE A 84 1.89 -8.40 6.91
C ILE A 84 2.26 -9.02 8.27
N ALA A 85 1.35 -9.01 9.26
CA ALA A 85 1.61 -9.62 10.56
C ALA A 85 1.82 -11.14 10.46
N ARG A 86 1.02 -11.83 9.63
CA ARG A 86 1.20 -13.27 9.35
C ARG A 86 2.56 -13.56 8.72
N ILE A 87 3.01 -12.75 7.76
CA ILE A 87 4.32 -12.92 7.11
C ILE A 87 5.44 -12.72 8.13
N HIS A 88 5.34 -11.74 9.02
CA HIS A 88 6.31 -11.58 10.11
C HIS A 88 6.36 -12.81 11.02
N VAL A 89 5.20 -13.34 11.44
CA VAL A 89 5.15 -14.55 12.27
C VAL A 89 5.69 -15.76 11.52
N ALA A 90 5.24 -16.01 10.29
CA ALA A 90 5.70 -17.10 9.44
C ALA A 90 7.22 -17.04 9.29
N SER A 91 7.77 -15.85 9.06
CA SER A 91 9.20 -15.70 8.88
C SER A 91 10.04 -16.03 10.12
N LEU A 92 9.46 -16.02 11.32
CA LEU A 92 10.10 -16.50 12.54
C LEU A 92 10.00 -18.02 12.72
N LEU A 93 8.94 -18.63 12.17
CA LEU A 93 8.64 -20.05 12.37
C LEU A 93 9.23 -20.96 11.29
N PHE A 94 9.35 -20.46 10.06
CA PHE A 94 9.80 -21.26 8.91
C PHE A 94 11.30 -21.01 8.64
N PRO A 95 12.20 -21.97 8.92
CA PRO A 95 13.64 -21.79 8.74
C PRO A 95 14.05 -21.64 7.26
N GLU A 96 13.21 -22.09 6.34
CA GLU A 96 13.37 -22.03 4.89
C GLU A 96 13.33 -20.60 4.33
N VAL A 97 12.66 -19.65 5.00
CA VAL A 97 12.61 -18.25 4.58
C VAL A 97 13.66 -17.37 5.28
N GLN A 98 14.57 -17.97 6.04
CA GLN A 98 15.61 -17.24 6.77
C GLN A 98 16.72 -16.77 5.83
N GLY A 99 16.92 -15.46 5.78
CA GLY A 99 17.85 -14.81 4.84
C GLY A 99 17.18 -14.30 3.57
N GLU A 100 15.87 -14.52 3.42
CA GLU A 100 15.09 -14.05 2.28
C GLU A 100 14.53 -12.64 2.48
N ARG A 101 14.24 -11.98 1.35
CA ARG A 101 13.50 -10.71 1.30
C ARG A 101 12.06 -10.98 0.93
N LEU A 102 11.18 -11.00 1.93
CA LEU A 102 9.76 -11.31 1.77
C LEU A 102 9.00 -10.05 1.36
N ILE A 103 8.75 -9.89 0.06
CA ILE A 103 7.95 -8.80 -0.49
C ILE A 103 6.47 -9.18 -0.38
N SER A 104 5.65 -8.33 0.23
CA SER A 104 4.21 -8.59 0.33
C SER A 104 3.41 -7.59 -0.52
N TYR A 105 2.55 -8.13 -1.36
CA TYR A 105 1.53 -7.43 -2.13
C TYR A 105 0.34 -8.36 -2.35
N GLU A 106 -0.87 -7.82 -2.33
CA GLU A 106 -2.12 -8.54 -2.51
C GLU A 106 -2.79 -8.16 -3.84
N GLY A 107 -2.76 -6.88 -4.15
CA GLY A 107 -3.32 -6.33 -5.38
C GLY A 107 -2.93 -4.88 -5.51
N CYS A 108 -3.55 -4.21 -6.48
CA CYS A 108 -3.29 -2.82 -6.76
C CYS A 108 -4.58 -2.02 -6.91
N PHE A 109 -4.49 -0.72 -6.65
CA PHE A 109 -5.61 0.21 -6.66
C PHE A 109 -5.16 1.58 -7.16
N ASN A 110 -6.11 2.38 -7.64
CA ASN A 110 -5.92 3.79 -7.93
C ASN A 110 -6.87 4.66 -7.10
N ILE A 111 -6.78 5.98 -7.25
CA ILE A 111 -7.62 6.91 -6.50
C ILE A 111 -9.12 6.75 -6.80
N ASN A 112 -9.49 6.40 -8.04
CA ASN A 112 -10.89 6.20 -8.42
C ASN A 112 -11.46 4.94 -7.75
N ASP A 113 -10.67 3.86 -7.60
CA ASP A 113 -11.08 2.69 -6.82
C ASP A 113 -11.44 3.07 -5.37
N LEU A 114 -10.63 3.93 -4.75
CA LEU A 114 -10.91 4.43 -3.40
C LEU A 114 -12.17 5.31 -3.36
N LEU A 115 -12.33 6.24 -4.30
CA LEU A 115 -13.51 7.10 -4.39
C LEU A 115 -14.78 6.28 -4.60
N HIS A 116 -14.74 5.25 -5.44
CA HIS A 116 -15.85 4.31 -5.61
C HIS A 116 -16.19 3.60 -4.30
N ILE A 117 -15.20 3.03 -3.60
CA ILE A 117 -15.42 2.39 -2.30
C ILE A 117 -16.01 3.40 -1.30
N PHE A 118 -15.54 4.64 -1.28
CA PHE A 118 -16.04 5.65 -0.37
C PHE A 118 -17.50 6.03 -0.62
N ARG A 119 -17.88 6.16 -1.90
CA ARG A 119 -19.28 6.38 -2.31
C ARG A 119 -20.17 5.18 -1.99
N GLU A 120 -19.64 3.95 -2.10
CA GLU A 120 -20.35 2.73 -1.71
C GLU A 120 -20.55 2.64 -0.18
N VAL A 121 -19.53 3.02 0.61
CA VAL A 121 -19.56 2.97 2.08
C VAL A 121 -20.43 4.07 2.68
N GLN A 122 -20.41 5.28 2.12
CA GLN A 122 -21.23 6.41 2.59
C GLN A 122 -21.91 7.14 1.42
N PRO A 123 -23.01 6.59 0.87
CA PRO A 123 -23.69 7.14 -0.30
C PRO A 123 -24.24 8.57 -0.11
N ASN A 124 -24.54 8.94 1.14
CA ASN A 124 -25.07 10.26 1.49
C ASN A 124 -24.00 11.35 1.60
N ARG A 125 -22.72 11.01 1.43
CA ARG A 125 -21.60 11.97 1.50
C ARG A 125 -21.09 12.29 0.11
N THR A 126 -20.86 13.57 -0.14
CA THR A 126 -20.24 14.04 -1.38
C THR A 126 -18.74 13.78 -1.35
N PHE A 127 -18.24 13.10 -2.39
CA PHE A 127 -16.82 12.92 -2.67
C PHE A 127 -16.47 13.59 -4.00
N PRO A 128 -15.20 13.95 -4.25
CA PRO A 128 -14.75 14.47 -5.54
C PRO A 128 -15.13 13.52 -6.68
N ASP A 129 -15.28 14.06 -7.89
CA ASP A 129 -15.44 13.28 -9.11
C ASP A 129 -14.17 12.47 -9.42
N ASP A 130 -14.30 11.48 -10.29
CA ASP A 130 -13.18 10.65 -10.70
C ASP A 130 -12.11 11.50 -11.40
N VAL A 131 -10.85 11.23 -11.07
CA VAL A 131 -9.71 11.87 -11.72
C VAL A 131 -9.60 11.30 -13.13
N LEU A 132 -9.57 12.19 -14.13
CA LEU A 132 -9.55 11.82 -15.54
C LEU A 132 -8.28 11.02 -15.87
N ASN A 133 -8.45 9.73 -16.14
CA ASN A 133 -7.39 8.85 -16.60
C ASN A 133 -7.18 9.10 -18.10
N PHE A 134 -6.09 9.75 -18.53
CA PHE A 134 -5.74 9.70 -19.95
C PHE A 134 -4.97 8.41 -20.19
N MET A 135 -5.68 7.44 -20.74
CA MET A 135 -5.20 6.20 -21.36
C MET A 135 -4.69 5.12 -20.41
N LEU A 136 -5.36 3.96 -20.46
CA LEU A 136 -4.74 2.70 -20.87
C LEU A 136 -5.83 1.78 -21.46
N SER A 137 -6.22 2.06 -22.70
CA SER A 137 -6.95 1.12 -23.57
C SER A 137 -6.03 0.37 -24.53
N THR A 138 -4.72 0.31 -24.27
CA THR A 138 -3.78 -0.41 -25.13
C THR A 138 -2.86 -1.30 -24.32
N GLN A 139 -3.26 -2.56 -24.22
CA GLN A 139 -2.41 -3.77 -24.23
C GLN A 139 -0.94 -3.59 -23.81
N VAL A 140 -0.72 -3.43 -22.52
CA VAL A 140 0.39 -4.07 -21.78
C VAL A 140 -0.27 -4.49 -20.49
N ASP A 141 -0.19 -5.77 -20.12
CA ASP A 141 -0.98 -6.41 -19.05
C ASP A 141 -1.16 -5.52 -17.81
N ALA A 142 -2.29 -4.81 -17.74
CA ALA A 142 -2.58 -3.88 -16.65
C ALA A 142 -2.77 -4.71 -15.36
N PRO A 143 -1.93 -4.53 -14.32
CA PRO A 143 -1.94 -5.41 -13.15
C PRO A 143 -3.22 -5.30 -12.31
N CYS A 144 -4.05 -4.27 -12.51
CA CYS A 144 -5.30 -4.04 -11.75
C CYS A 144 -6.56 -4.31 -12.58
N ARG A 145 -6.52 -5.30 -13.49
CA ARG A 145 -7.64 -5.59 -14.41
C ARG A 145 -8.96 -5.91 -13.68
N ASP A 146 -8.85 -6.48 -12.48
CA ASP A 146 -9.98 -6.81 -11.62
C ASP A 146 -10.00 -5.88 -10.40
N ARG A 147 -11.17 -5.30 -10.12
CA ARG A 147 -11.39 -4.52 -8.89
C ARG A 147 -10.97 -5.40 -7.71
N PRO A 148 -10.03 -4.97 -6.86
CA PRO A 148 -9.54 -5.82 -5.78
C PRO A 148 -10.69 -6.09 -4.80
N SER A 149 -11.32 -7.25 -4.92
CA SER A 149 -12.46 -7.68 -4.09
C SER A 149 -12.12 -7.63 -2.60
N HIS A 150 -10.83 -7.76 -2.26
CA HIS A 150 -10.32 -7.67 -0.90
C HIS A 150 -10.02 -6.24 -0.42
N LEU A 151 -9.92 -5.24 -1.31
CA LEU A 151 -9.70 -3.86 -0.90
C LEU A 151 -10.91 -3.29 -0.16
N PHE A 152 -12.13 -3.55 -0.66
CA PHE A 152 -13.37 -3.09 -0.02
C PHE A 152 -13.45 -3.46 1.48
N PRO A 153 -13.33 -4.74 1.89
CA PRO A 153 -13.39 -5.11 3.30
C PRO A 153 -12.20 -4.56 4.12
N ILE A 154 -11.04 -4.27 3.52
CA ILE A 154 -9.95 -3.58 4.21
C ILE A 154 -10.33 -2.12 4.50
N ILE A 155 -10.82 -1.40 3.50
CA ILE A 155 -11.23 0.00 3.64
C ILE A 155 -12.37 0.15 4.65
N VAL A 156 -13.38 -0.72 4.59
CA VAL A 156 -14.47 -0.73 5.58
C VAL A 156 -13.95 -0.90 7.01
N ARG A 157 -12.94 -1.76 7.23
CA ARG A 157 -12.31 -1.95 8.55
C ARG A 157 -11.55 -0.70 9.03
N ILE A 158 -10.99 0.08 8.12
CA ILE A 158 -10.32 1.34 8.44
C ILE A 158 -11.37 2.38 8.86
N LEU A 159 -12.44 2.52 8.09
CA LEU A 159 -13.42 3.60 8.25
C LEU A 159 -14.38 3.41 9.44
N ASN A 160 -14.86 2.18 9.70
CA ASN A 160 -15.89 1.92 10.72
C ASN A 160 -15.47 2.15 12.19
N LYS A 161 -14.22 2.55 12.47
CA LYS A 161 -13.72 2.84 13.83
C LYS A 161 -12.81 4.07 13.91
N SER A 162 -12.79 4.89 12.85
CA SER A 162 -12.04 6.15 12.79
C SER A 162 -12.84 7.31 13.39
#